data_AF-A0A530LHJ7-F1
#
_entry.id   AF-A0A530LHJ7-F1
#
_cell.length_a   1.000
_cell.length_b   1.000
_cell.length_c   1.000
_cell.angle_alpha   90.00
_cell.angle_beta   90.00
_cell.angle_gamma   90.00
#
_symmetry.space_group_name_H-M   'P 1'
#
loop_
_entity.id
_entity.type
_entity.pdbx_description
1 polymer ?
#
loop_
_entity_poly.entity_id
_entity_poly.type
_entity_poly.pdbx_seq_one_letter_code
_entity_poly.pdbx_strand_id
1 'polypeptide(L)'
;MADDAPLWIPTQEQIDAAPMTAFMNAAASMADKAFSSYTDLHHWSIEDRETFWSLVWDFCGIVGDKGERVLVDGDKMPGATFFPDAKLNFAENLLKKTGLGDAIVFRGEDKVERRLSWNELHAQTSRLQQLFLSLKVKKGDRIAAMMPNMPETVAAMLAAASIGAVWSSCSPDFGE
;
A
#
# COMPACT_ATOMS: atom_id res chain seq x y z
N MET A 1 -7.47 19.59 37.59
CA MET A 1 -7.47 18.24 36.99
C MET A 1 -7.93 18.45 35.57
N ALA A 2 -7.13 18.06 34.58
CA ALA A 2 -7.58 18.11 33.20
C ALA A 2 -8.81 17.19 33.08
N ASP A 3 -9.82 17.65 32.36
CA ASP A 3 -11.03 16.87 32.12
C ASP A 3 -10.63 15.68 31.22
N ASP A 4 -10.63 14.46 31.76
CA ASP A 4 -10.29 13.22 31.02
C ASP A 4 -11.39 12.81 30.02
N ALA A 5 -12.33 13.71 29.74
CA ALA A 5 -13.40 13.50 28.78
C ALA A 5 -12.85 13.58 27.34
N PRO A 6 -13.08 12.54 26.51
CA PRO A 6 -12.63 12.56 25.12
C PRO A 6 -13.35 13.66 24.33
N LEU A 7 -12.61 14.35 23.46
CA LEU A 7 -13.15 15.42 22.61
C LEU A 7 -14.21 14.93 21.61
N TRP A 8 -14.15 13.65 21.25
CA TRP A 8 -15.07 13.02 20.32
C TRP A 8 -15.07 11.50 20.54
N ILE A 9 -16.22 10.87 20.34
CA ILE A 9 -16.40 9.42 20.37
C ILE A 9 -17.21 9.03 19.12
N PRO A 10 -16.79 8.00 18.35
CA PRO A 10 -17.57 7.50 17.23
C PRO A 10 -18.91 6.92 17.70
N THR A 11 -19.93 7.01 16.85
CA THR A 11 -21.17 6.28 17.09
C THR A 11 -20.97 4.79 16.87
N GLN A 12 -21.84 3.96 17.44
CA GLN A 12 -21.78 2.50 17.24
C GLN A 12 -21.90 2.14 15.75
N GLU A 13 -22.74 2.84 15.00
CA GLU A 13 -22.88 2.65 13.54
C GLU A 13 -21.57 2.92 12.79
N GLN A 14 -20.81 3.95 13.18
CA GLN A 14 -19.50 4.24 12.59
C GLN A 14 -18.47 3.15 12.93
N ILE A 15 -18.52 2.60 14.15
CA ILE A 15 -17.67 1.48 14.54
C ILE A 15 -18.03 0.25 13.72
N ASP A 16 -19.30 -0.12 13.65
CA ASP A 16 -19.76 -1.33 12.97
C ASP A 16 -19.47 -1.29 11.45
N ALA A 17 -19.59 -0.11 10.83
CA ALA A 17 -19.31 0.09 9.40
C ALA A 17 -17.82 0.22 9.06
N ALA A 18 -16.94 0.33 10.05
CA ALA A 18 -15.51 0.51 9.80
C ALA A 18 -14.87 -0.77 9.22
N PRO A 19 -14.00 -0.67 8.19
CA PRO A 19 -13.23 -1.82 7.69
C PRO A 19 -12.41 -2.52 8.78
N MET A 20 -11.98 -1.77 9.81
CA MET A 20 -11.27 -2.31 10.97
C MET A 20 -12.12 -3.32 11.75
N THR A 21 -13.43 -3.08 11.90
CA THR A 21 -14.34 -4.01 12.59
C THR A 21 -14.51 -5.30 11.79
N ALA A 22 -14.62 -5.20 10.47
CA ALA A 22 -14.61 -6.37 9.60
C ALA A 22 -13.30 -7.18 9.71
N PHE A 23 -12.15 -6.49 9.78
CA PHE A 23 -10.85 -7.13 9.99
C PHE A 23 -10.74 -7.78 11.37
N MET A 24 -11.18 -7.10 12.44
CA MET A 24 -11.21 -7.65 13.80
C MET A 24 -12.02 -8.95 13.87
N ASN A 25 -13.17 -9.01 13.19
CA ASN A 25 -13.98 -10.22 13.12
C ASN A 25 -13.27 -11.36 12.37
N ALA A 26 -12.59 -11.06 11.27
CA ALA A 26 -11.77 -12.04 10.54
C ALA A 26 -10.60 -12.54 11.41
N ALA A 27 -9.96 -11.65 12.15
CA ALA A 27 -8.87 -11.96 13.06
C ALA A 27 -9.33 -12.81 14.25
N ALA A 28 -10.49 -12.49 14.83
CA ALA A 28 -11.10 -13.27 15.90
C ALA A 28 -11.36 -14.71 15.46
N SER A 29 -11.91 -14.89 14.25
CA SER A 29 -12.14 -16.21 13.65
C SER A 29 -10.83 -16.96 13.38
N MET A 30 -9.83 -16.29 12.81
CA MET A 30 -8.52 -16.89 12.51
C MET A 30 -7.76 -17.32 13.77
N ALA A 31 -7.83 -16.51 14.82
CA ALA A 31 -7.11 -16.75 16.07
C ALA A 31 -7.85 -17.68 17.04
N ASP A 32 -9.10 -18.08 16.72
CA ASP A 32 -10.03 -18.74 17.64
C ASP A 32 -10.12 -18.00 19.00
N LYS A 33 -10.21 -16.67 18.94
CA LYS A 33 -10.24 -15.76 20.09
C LYS A 33 -11.32 -14.70 19.92
N ALA A 34 -11.96 -14.31 21.02
CA ALA A 34 -12.82 -13.13 21.03
C ALA A 34 -11.99 -11.87 21.26
N PHE A 35 -12.12 -10.87 20.38
CA PHE A 35 -11.60 -9.52 20.61
C PHE A 35 -12.77 -8.61 21.02
N SER A 36 -12.70 -8.01 22.20
CA SER A 36 -13.74 -7.08 22.68
C SER A 36 -13.37 -5.61 22.40
N SER A 37 -12.12 -5.37 22.01
CA SER A 37 -11.59 -4.04 21.74
C SER A 37 -10.48 -4.06 20.70
N TYR A 38 -10.17 -2.88 20.12
CA TYR A 38 -8.97 -2.69 19.30
C TYR A 38 -7.69 -3.03 20.08
N THR A 39 -7.67 -2.78 21.39
CA THR A 39 -6.53 -3.11 22.26
C THR A 39 -6.24 -4.61 22.25
N ASP A 40 -7.26 -5.46 22.24
CA ASP A 40 -7.06 -6.92 22.19
C ASP A 40 -6.51 -7.36 20.84
N LEU A 41 -7.03 -6.79 19.73
CA LEU A 41 -6.49 -7.05 18.39
C LEU A 41 -5.02 -6.63 18.31
N HIS A 42 -4.68 -5.46 18.82
CA HIS A 42 -3.31 -4.94 18.83
C HIS A 42 -2.38 -5.78 19.71
N HIS A 43 -2.85 -6.25 20.87
CA HIS A 43 -2.06 -7.15 21.71
C HIS A 43 -1.75 -8.45 20.96
N TRP A 44 -2.78 -9.05 20.35
CA TRP A 44 -2.62 -10.25 19.55
C TRP A 44 -1.69 -10.05 18.34
N SER A 45 -1.75 -8.92 17.65
CA SER A 45 -0.89 -8.65 16.49
C SER A 45 0.60 -8.60 16.83
N ILE A 46 0.93 -8.33 18.09
CA ILE A 46 2.30 -8.32 18.62
C ILE A 46 2.70 -9.71 19.11
N GLU A 47 1.80 -10.42 19.81
CA GLU A 47 2.05 -11.76 20.34
C GLU A 47 2.21 -12.80 19.23
N ASP A 48 1.36 -12.72 18.20
CA ASP A 48 1.33 -13.67 17.08
C ASP A 48 1.43 -12.94 15.74
N ARG A 49 2.63 -12.41 15.49
CA ARG A 49 2.96 -11.62 14.29
C ARG A 49 2.77 -12.40 13.00
N GLU A 50 3.11 -13.69 12.98
CA GLU A 50 3.02 -14.51 11.78
C GLU A 50 1.58 -14.70 11.34
N THR A 51 0.70 -15.10 12.26
CA THR A 51 -0.72 -15.26 11.95
C THR A 51 -1.35 -13.91 11.58
N PHE A 52 -1.01 -12.83 12.31
CA PHE A 52 -1.50 -11.48 12.00
C PHE A 52 -1.12 -11.03 10.59
N TRP A 53 0.17 -11.08 10.23
CA TRP A 53 0.60 -10.60 8.91
C TRP A 53 0.10 -11.50 7.78
N SER A 54 0.02 -12.81 8.00
CA SER A 54 -0.60 -13.74 7.04
C SER A 54 -2.06 -13.38 6.78
N LEU A 55 -2.81 -13.05 7.82
CA LEU A 55 -4.20 -12.61 7.71
C LEU A 55 -4.31 -11.26 6.99
N VAL A 56 -3.42 -10.29 7.26
CA VAL A 56 -3.40 -9.00 6.56
C VAL A 56 -3.25 -9.21 5.05
N TRP A 57 -2.35 -10.10 4.62
CA TRP A 57 -2.17 -10.43 3.21
C TRP A 57 -3.47 -10.92 2.57
N ASP A 58 -4.13 -11.89 3.23
CA ASP A 58 -5.32 -12.54 2.70
C ASP A 58 -6.52 -11.59 2.72
N PHE A 59 -6.71 -10.87 3.82
CA PHE A 59 -7.82 -9.92 3.99
C PHE A 59 -7.75 -8.76 3.02
N CYS A 60 -6.55 -8.21 2.78
CA CYS A 60 -6.34 -7.15 1.79
C CYS A 60 -6.40 -7.68 0.33
N GLY A 61 -6.43 -9.00 0.14
CA GLY A 61 -6.47 -9.63 -1.17
C GLY A 61 -5.25 -9.28 -2.02
N ILE A 62 -4.06 -9.30 -1.38
CA ILE A 62 -2.78 -9.03 -2.03
C ILE A 62 -2.56 -10.04 -3.16
N VAL A 63 -2.25 -9.51 -4.34
CA VAL A 63 -1.94 -10.29 -5.54
C VAL A 63 -0.46 -10.64 -5.52
N GLY A 64 -0.17 -11.94 -5.55
CA GLY A 64 1.18 -12.47 -5.55
C GLY A 64 1.20 -13.89 -4.99
N ASP A 65 2.40 -14.45 -4.93
CA ASP A 65 2.69 -15.67 -4.19
C ASP A 65 3.13 -15.27 -2.78
N LYS A 66 2.36 -15.65 -1.75
CA LYS A 66 2.68 -15.36 -0.34
C LYS A 66 3.87 -16.18 0.17
N GLY A 67 4.13 -17.33 -0.45
CA GLY A 67 5.08 -18.31 0.07
C GLY A 67 4.63 -18.94 1.40
N GLU A 68 5.51 -19.76 1.97
CA GLU A 68 5.21 -20.53 3.18
C GLU A 68 5.58 -19.78 4.47
N ARG A 69 6.74 -19.12 4.49
CA ARG A 69 7.25 -18.44 5.69
C ARG A 69 6.77 -17.00 5.74
N VAL A 70 6.23 -16.58 6.88
CA VAL A 70 5.73 -15.22 7.09
C VAL A 70 6.74 -14.33 7.80
N LEU A 71 7.45 -14.85 8.81
CA LEU A 71 8.46 -14.10 9.54
C LEU A 71 9.66 -14.99 9.85
N VAL A 72 10.86 -14.48 9.58
CA VAL A 72 12.12 -15.11 9.98
C VAL A 72 12.91 -14.11 10.80
N ASP A 73 13.53 -14.59 11.89
CA ASP A 73 14.35 -13.76 12.80
C ASP A 73 13.58 -12.55 13.36
N GLY A 74 12.30 -12.73 13.69
CA GLY A 74 11.39 -11.64 14.09
C GLY A 74 11.86 -10.78 15.26
N ASP A 75 12.75 -11.29 16.11
CA ASP A 75 13.25 -10.56 17.28
C ASP A 75 14.57 -9.80 17.01
N LYS A 76 15.13 -9.89 15.80
CA LYS A 76 16.37 -9.20 15.43
C LYS A 76 16.11 -7.79 14.89
N MET A 77 16.87 -6.82 15.39
CA MET A 77 16.89 -5.45 14.89
C MET A 77 18.35 -4.96 14.72
N PRO A 78 18.89 -4.81 13.47
CA PRO A 78 18.29 -5.22 12.19
C PRO A 78 18.37 -6.74 11.96
N GLY A 79 17.54 -7.29 11.08
CA GLY A 79 17.66 -8.68 10.61
C GLY A 79 16.34 -9.44 10.41
N ALA A 80 15.23 -8.97 11.00
CA ALA A 80 13.91 -9.56 10.76
C ALA A 80 13.54 -9.48 9.26
N THR A 81 13.06 -10.61 8.72
CA THR A 81 12.65 -10.73 7.32
C THR A 81 11.19 -11.16 7.24
N PHE A 82 10.34 -10.28 6.74
CA PHE A 82 8.93 -10.57 6.49
C PHE A 82 8.75 -11.17 5.10
N PHE A 83 7.96 -12.24 5.01
CA PHE A 83 7.61 -12.95 3.78
C PHE A 83 8.82 -13.26 2.87
N PRO A 84 9.87 -13.96 3.36
CA PRO A 84 11.09 -14.21 2.60
C PRO A 84 10.88 -14.99 1.29
N ASP A 85 9.80 -15.77 1.20
CA ASP A 85 9.46 -16.58 0.03
C ASP A 85 8.52 -15.86 -0.94
N ALA A 86 7.95 -14.73 -0.53
CA ALA A 86 6.91 -14.08 -1.30
C ALA A 86 7.44 -13.47 -2.60
N LYS A 87 6.59 -13.53 -3.63
CA LYS A 87 6.79 -12.84 -4.90
C LYS A 87 5.54 -12.05 -5.24
N LEU A 88 5.67 -10.74 -5.29
CA LEU A 88 4.61 -9.83 -5.67
C LEU A 88 5.15 -8.71 -6.53
N ASN A 89 4.26 -8.00 -7.22
CA ASN A 89 4.56 -6.72 -7.84
C ASN A 89 3.72 -5.61 -7.21
N PHE A 90 4.38 -4.53 -6.78
CA PHE A 90 3.70 -3.40 -6.14
C PHE A 90 2.75 -2.68 -7.10
N ALA A 91 3.17 -2.46 -8.35
CA ALA A 91 2.33 -1.81 -9.35
C ALA A 91 1.12 -2.67 -9.74
N GLU A 92 1.26 -3.99 -9.81
CA GLU A 92 0.14 -4.92 -10.04
C GLU A 92 -0.94 -4.79 -8.95
N ASN A 93 -0.52 -4.74 -7.68
CA ASN A 93 -1.44 -4.58 -6.57
C ASN A 93 -2.17 -3.23 -6.59
N LEU A 94 -1.46 -2.14 -6.91
CA LEU A 94 -2.08 -0.82 -7.01
C LEU A 94 -2.95 -0.63 -8.25
N LEU A 95 -2.67 -1.35 -9.34
CA LEU A 95 -3.39 -1.28 -10.61
C LEU A 95 -4.40 -2.44 -10.79
N LYS A 96 -4.80 -3.11 -9.71
CA LYS A 96 -5.79 -4.20 -9.75
C LYS A 96 -7.15 -3.79 -10.33
N LYS A 97 -7.51 -2.50 -10.21
CA LYS A 97 -8.76 -1.94 -10.74
C LYS A 97 -8.60 -1.54 -12.21
N THR A 98 -9.68 -1.64 -12.96
CA THR A 98 -9.80 -1.24 -14.37
C THR A 98 -11.10 -0.47 -14.59
N GLY A 99 -11.27 0.11 -15.78
CA GLY A 99 -12.49 0.80 -16.19
C GLY A 99 -12.39 2.33 -16.16
N LEU A 100 -13.55 2.97 -16.32
CA LEU A 100 -13.69 4.43 -16.49
C LEU A 100 -13.82 5.20 -15.17
N GLY A 101 -13.92 4.51 -14.04
CA GLY A 101 -13.96 5.18 -12.73
C GLY A 101 -12.63 5.86 -12.40
N ASP A 102 -12.69 6.90 -11.57
CA ASP A 102 -11.52 7.70 -11.21
C ASP A 102 -10.47 6.87 -10.47
N ALA A 103 -9.25 6.87 -11.01
CA ALA A 103 -8.04 6.38 -10.35
C ALA A 103 -7.27 7.53 -9.70
N ILE A 104 -7.18 8.67 -10.40
CA ILE A 104 -6.51 9.88 -9.89
C ILE A 104 -7.45 11.06 -10.07
N VAL A 105 -7.68 11.80 -8.99
CA VAL A 105 -8.32 13.12 -9.00
C VAL A 105 -7.25 14.15 -8.68
N PHE A 106 -6.83 14.89 -9.70
CA PHE A 106 -5.75 15.88 -9.60
C PHE A 106 -6.31 17.30 -9.51
N ARG A 107 -5.62 18.14 -8.74
CA ARG A 107 -5.91 19.56 -8.53
C ARG A 107 -4.60 20.35 -8.55
N GLY A 108 -4.47 21.25 -9.51
CA GLY A 108 -3.47 22.32 -9.52
C GLY A 108 -4.01 23.61 -8.91
N GLU A 109 -3.12 24.52 -8.52
CA GLU A 109 -3.45 25.82 -7.91
C GLU A 109 -4.22 26.75 -8.89
N ASP A 110 -4.03 26.59 -10.19
CA ASP A 110 -4.52 27.44 -11.27
C ASP A 110 -5.83 26.95 -11.92
N LYS A 111 -6.67 26.22 -11.16
CA LYS A 111 -7.92 25.58 -11.62
C LYS A 111 -7.71 24.42 -12.61
N VAL A 112 -6.48 23.95 -12.82
CA VAL A 112 -6.26 22.70 -13.56
C VAL A 112 -6.81 21.54 -12.73
N GLU A 113 -7.96 21.03 -13.15
CA GLU A 113 -8.55 19.80 -12.67
C GLU A 113 -8.36 18.72 -13.75
N ARG A 114 -7.76 17.60 -13.36
CA ARG A 114 -7.69 16.41 -14.21
C ARG A 114 -8.21 15.22 -13.44
N ARG A 115 -8.99 14.38 -14.11
CA ARG A 115 -9.37 13.06 -13.61
C ARG A 115 -8.84 12.04 -14.59
N LEU A 116 -8.11 11.07 -14.07
CA LEU A 116 -7.67 9.93 -14.86
C LEU A 116 -8.46 8.73 -14.39
N SER A 117 -9.09 8.06 -15.33
CA SER A 117 -9.67 6.74 -15.12
C SER A 117 -8.59 5.70 -14.87
N TRP A 118 -8.98 4.54 -14.33
CA TRP A 118 -8.09 3.39 -14.20
C TRP A 118 -7.47 3.00 -15.55
N ASN A 119 -8.26 2.98 -16.63
CA ASN A 119 -7.76 2.65 -17.96
C ASN A 119 -6.70 3.66 -18.46
N GLU A 120 -6.86 4.95 -18.18
CA GLU A 120 -5.88 5.97 -18.57
C GLU A 120 -4.60 5.85 -17.76
N LEU A 121 -4.69 5.61 -16.45
CA LEU A 121 -3.52 5.38 -15.61
C LEU A 121 -2.75 4.12 -16.04
N HIS A 122 -3.45 3.03 -16.37
CA HIS A 122 -2.87 1.82 -16.95
C HIS A 122 -2.14 2.13 -18.26
N ALA A 123 -2.79 2.85 -19.18
CA ALA A 123 -2.20 3.19 -20.47
C ALA A 123 -0.95 4.07 -20.32
N GLN A 124 -0.98 5.07 -19.44
CA GLN A 124 0.19 5.92 -19.16
C GLN A 124 1.33 5.13 -18.53
N THR A 125 1.03 4.29 -17.52
CA THR A 125 2.00 3.42 -16.86
C THR A 125 2.64 2.46 -17.88
N SER A 126 1.84 1.83 -18.74
CA SER A 126 2.33 0.91 -19.78
C SER A 126 3.27 1.59 -20.78
N ARG A 127 2.97 2.81 -21.21
CA ARG A 127 3.84 3.58 -22.12
C ARG A 127 5.20 3.89 -21.48
N LEU A 128 5.20 4.33 -20.22
CA LEU A 128 6.43 4.63 -19.49
C LEU A 128 7.24 3.36 -19.17
N GLN A 129 6.56 2.26 -18.86
CA GLN A 129 7.18 0.96 -18.66
C GLN A 129 7.95 0.52 -19.91
N GLN A 130 7.30 0.60 -21.09
CA GLN A 130 7.92 0.27 -22.37
C GLN A 130 9.10 1.18 -22.71
N LEU A 131 9.00 2.48 -22.37
CA LEU A 131 10.12 3.40 -22.49
C LEU A 131 11.30 2.98 -21.61
N PHE A 132 11.08 2.66 -20.33
CA PHE A 132 12.17 2.22 -19.44
C PHE A 132 12.82 0.91 -19.92
N LEU A 133 12.03 -0.03 -20.42
CA LEU A 133 12.54 -1.26 -21.02
C LEU A 133 13.36 -1.00 -22.29
N SER A 134 12.94 -0.05 -23.15
CA SER A 134 13.69 0.30 -24.36
C SER A 134 15.02 0.99 -24.05
N LEU A 135 15.08 1.71 -22.92
CA LEU A 135 16.30 2.25 -22.32
C LEU A 135 17.14 1.19 -21.57
N LYS A 136 16.72 -0.09 -21.63
CA LYS A 136 17.41 -1.25 -21.04
C LYS A 136 17.47 -1.24 -19.51
N VAL A 137 16.55 -0.54 -18.84
CA VAL A 137 16.41 -0.60 -17.38
C VAL A 137 16.04 -2.02 -16.95
N LYS A 138 16.69 -2.53 -15.91
CA LYS A 138 16.47 -3.87 -15.36
C LYS A 138 16.02 -3.81 -13.90
N LYS A 139 15.55 -4.95 -13.39
CA LYS A 139 15.27 -5.13 -11.97
C LYS A 139 16.50 -4.73 -11.13
N GLY A 140 16.31 -3.85 -10.15
CA GLY A 140 17.36 -3.33 -9.27
C GLY A 140 18.10 -2.08 -9.77
N ASP A 141 17.89 -1.66 -11.02
CA ASP A 141 18.35 -0.37 -11.50
C ASP A 141 17.55 0.75 -10.84
N ARG A 142 18.16 1.94 -10.70
CA ARG A 142 17.52 3.10 -10.09
C ARG A 142 17.03 4.06 -11.16
N ILE A 143 15.79 4.54 -11.00
CA ILE A 143 15.25 5.67 -11.77
C ILE A 143 15.10 6.84 -10.80
N ALA A 144 15.91 7.87 -11.00
CA ALA A 144 15.85 9.11 -10.24
C ALA A 144 14.96 10.13 -10.96
N ALA A 145 14.03 10.76 -10.26
CA ALA A 145 13.06 11.68 -10.83
C ALA A 145 12.93 12.97 -10.02
N MET A 146 13.20 14.10 -10.68
CA MET A 146 12.87 15.43 -10.19
C MET A 146 11.52 15.82 -10.80
N MET A 147 10.42 15.58 -10.10
CA MET A 147 9.08 15.75 -10.64
C MET A 147 8.11 16.29 -9.58
N PRO A 148 7.21 17.23 -9.95
CA PRO A 148 6.19 17.73 -9.03
C PRO A 148 5.11 16.68 -8.73
N ASN A 149 4.20 16.99 -7.81
CA ASN A 149 3.04 16.15 -7.52
C ASN A 149 2.05 16.17 -8.69
N MET A 150 2.18 15.24 -9.63
CA MET A 150 1.35 15.13 -10.83
C MET A 150 0.96 13.67 -11.12
N PRO A 151 -0.15 13.43 -11.85
CA PRO A 151 -0.51 12.09 -12.32
C PRO A 151 0.62 11.35 -13.04
N GLU A 152 1.40 12.08 -13.85
CA GLU A 152 2.54 11.54 -14.58
C GLU A 152 3.64 11.00 -13.63
N THR A 153 3.83 11.63 -12.47
CA THR A 153 4.79 11.20 -11.45
C THR A 153 4.36 9.86 -10.85
N VAL A 154 3.05 9.69 -10.60
CA VAL A 154 2.48 8.42 -10.14
C VAL A 154 2.66 7.34 -11.21
N ALA A 155 2.32 7.64 -12.47
CA ALA A 155 2.47 6.70 -13.58
C ALA A 155 3.93 6.28 -13.81
N ALA A 156 4.89 7.20 -13.67
CA ALA A 156 6.32 6.92 -13.79
C ALA A 156 6.84 6.02 -12.65
N MET A 157 6.41 6.28 -11.40
CA MET A 157 6.74 5.43 -10.26
C MET A 157 6.16 4.02 -10.43
N LEU A 158 4.88 3.91 -10.83
CA LEU A 158 4.25 2.62 -11.10
C LEU A 158 4.95 1.87 -12.22
N ALA A 159 5.37 2.56 -13.28
CA ALA A 159 6.12 1.98 -14.39
C ALA A 159 7.47 1.43 -13.93
N ALA A 160 8.21 2.19 -13.10
CA ALA A 160 9.48 1.73 -12.52
C ALA A 160 9.28 0.49 -11.62
N ALA A 161 8.31 0.54 -10.71
CA ALA A 161 8.00 -0.56 -9.80
C ALA A 161 7.54 -1.82 -10.56
N SER A 162 6.79 -1.66 -11.67
CA SER A 162 6.29 -2.78 -12.47
C SER A 162 7.39 -3.65 -13.10
N ILE A 163 8.58 -3.07 -13.37
CA ILE A 163 9.74 -3.80 -13.90
C ILE A 163 10.77 -4.15 -12.83
N GLY A 164 10.44 -3.90 -11.56
CA GLY A 164 11.33 -4.13 -10.41
C GLY A 164 12.51 -3.16 -10.34
N ALA A 165 12.42 -2.00 -11.01
CA ALA A 165 13.37 -0.91 -10.81
C ALA A 165 13.07 -0.19 -9.48
N VAL A 166 14.09 0.47 -8.93
CA VAL A 166 14.00 1.24 -7.69
C VAL A 166 13.73 2.70 -8.05
N TRP A 167 12.55 3.20 -7.69
CA TRP A 167 12.18 4.59 -7.85
C TRP A 167 12.80 5.46 -6.74
N SER A 168 13.38 6.59 -7.11
CA SER A 168 13.86 7.62 -6.19
C SER A 168 13.42 8.97 -6.72
N SER A 169 12.83 9.83 -5.88
CA SER A 169 12.33 11.12 -6.34
C SER A 169 12.62 12.25 -5.38
N CYS A 170 12.68 13.46 -5.93
CA CYS A 170 12.79 14.72 -5.21
C CYS A 170 11.77 15.74 -5.78
N SER A 171 11.32 16.66 -4.91
CA SER A 171 10.47 17.78 -5.33
C SER A 171 11.30 18.75 -6.17
N PRO A 172 10.74 19.37 -7.23
CA PRO A 172 11.42 20.42 -8.01
C PRO A 172 11.88 21.62 -7.18
N ASP A 173 11.41 21.77 -5.95
CA ASP A 173 11.84 22.81 -5.01
C ASP A 173 13.24 22.55 -4.42
N PHE A 174 13.84 21.38 -4.68
CA PHE A 174 15.19 21.06 -4.25
C PHE A 174 16.22 21.67 -5.20
N GLY A 175 16.95 22.66 -4.71
CA GLY A 175 18.03 23.37 -5.42
C GLY A 175 18.17 24.80 -4.88
N GLU A 176 19.34 25.40 -5.08
CA GLU A 176 19.52 26.87 -5.00
C GLU A 176 19.49 27.48 -6.40
#